data_AF-A0A2E6A932-F1
#
_entry.id   AF-A0A2E6A932-F1
#
_cell.length_a   1.000
_cell.length_b   1.000
_cell.length_c   1.000
_cell.angle_alpha   90.00
_cell.angle_beta   90.00
_cell.angle_gamma   90.00
#
_symmetry.space_group_name_H-M   'P 1'
#
loop_
_entity.id
_entity.type
_entity.pdbx_description
1 polymer ?
#
loop_
_entity_poly.entity_id
_entity_poly.type
_entity_poly.pdbx_seq_one_letter_code
_entity_poly.pdbx_strand_id
1 'polypeptide(L)'
;GSCHALEMPFVFGTLSAPTQDRLAGTGEAVRALAGTMMDAWCAFARSGDPKTGQLVWQPYTQTARKTMRLGRECGMGPEPFAVEREVLEPYC
;
A
#
# COMPACT_ATOMS: atom_id res chain seq x y z
N GLY A 1 -8.61 12.01 1.62
CA GLY A 1 -7.24 11.44 1.48
C GLY A 1 -7.07 10.29 2.44
N SER A 2 -5.91 9.64 2.45
CA SER A 2 -5.54 8.62 3.46
C SER A 2 -4.98 9.32 4.69
N CYS A 3 -5.55 9.10 5.87
CA CYS A 3 -4.99 9.63 7.11
C CYS A 3 -3.81 8.74 7.58
N HIS A 4 -3.08 9.25 8.58
CA HIS A 4 -2.02 8.48 9.23
C HIS A 4 -2.57 7.16 9.81
N ALA A 5 -1.81 6.07 9.67
CA ALA A 5 -2.11 4.72 10.14
C ALA A 5 -3.39 4.07 9.54
N LEU A 6 -3.95 4.65 8.47
CA LEU A 6 -5.16 4.12 7.83
C LEU A 6 -4.96 2.72 7.23
N GLU A 7 -3.71 2.34 6.92
CA GLU A 7 -3.36 1.03 6.35
C GLU A 7 -3.52 -0.12 7.34
N MET A 8 -3.43 0.15 8.66
CA MET A 8 -3.43 -0.86 9.71
C MET A 8 -4.60 -1.85 9.62
N PRO A 9 -5.88 -1.44 9.56
CA PRO A 9 -6.99 -2.38 9.48
C PRO A 9 -7.00 -3.23 8.20
N PHE A 10 -6.37 -2.76 7.12
CA PHE A 10 -6.20 -3.53 5.89
C PHE A 10 -5.11 -4.58 6.01
N VAL A 11 -3.94 -4.20 6.56
CA VAL A 11 -2.79 -5.12 6.76
C VAL A 11 -3.11 -6.23 7.76
N PHE A 12 -3.88 -5.93 8.81
CA PHE A 12 -4.18 -6.88 9.88
C PHE A 12 -5.55 -7.57 9.75
N GLY A 13 -6.35 -7.23 8.72
CA GLY A 13 -7.68 -7.81 8.54
C GLY A 13 -8.68 -7.43 9.64
N THR A 14 -8.46 -6.31 10.32
CA THR A 14 -9.28 -5.86 11.48
C THR A 14 -10.36 -4.85 11.10
N LEU A 15 -10.84 -4.88 9.85
CA LEU A 15 -11.89 -3.98 9.34
C LEU A 15 -13.19 -3.99 10.17
N SER A 16 -13.47 -5.07 10.91
CA SER A 16 -14.65 -5.17 11.79
C SER A 16 -14.43 -4.63 13.20
N ALA A 17 -13.22 -4.16 13.52
CA ALA A 17 -12.95 -3.55 14.82
C ALA A 17 -13.77 -2.26 14.99
N PRO A 18 -14.15 -1.90 16.23
CA PRO A 18 -14.93 -0.70 16.48
C PRO A 18 -14.30 0.53 15.82
N THR A 19 -15.16 1.37 15.23
CA THR A 19 -14.84 2.64 14.55
C THR A 19 -14.00 2.56 13.28
N GLN A 20 -13.53 1.39 12.86
CA GLN A 20 -12.74 1.26 11.62
C GLN A 20 -13.56 1.56 10.37
N ASP A 21 -14.86 1.30 10.39
CA ASP A 21 -15.81 1.67 9.34
C ASP A 21 -15.80 3.17 9.00
N ARG A 22 -15.49 4.02 9.99
CA ARG A 22 -15.40 5.48 9.82
C ARG A 22 -14.11 5.94 9.15
N LEU A 23 -13.06 5.11 9.19
CA LEU A 23 -11.75 5.41 8.63
C LEU A 23 -11.51 4.66 7.31
N ALA A 24 -11.59 3.33 7.36
CA ALA A 24 -11.36 2.44 6.22
C ALA A 24 -12.57 2.37 5.27
N GLY A 25 -13.75 2.76 5.73
CA GLY A 25 -15.01 2.58 5.00
C GLY A 25 -15.55 1.16 5.11
N THR A 26 -16.55 0.86 4.27
CA THR A 26 -17.21 -0.45 4.22
C THR A 26 -17.40 -0.91 2.78
N GLY A 27 -17.81 -2.17 2.59
CA GLY A 27 -18.16 -2.72 1.28
C GLY A 27 -17.07 -3.61 0.66
N GLU A 28 -17.35 -4.08 -0.55
CA GLU A 28 -16.51 -5.07 -1.23
C GLU A 28 -15.11 -4.55 -1.57
N ALA A 29 -15.00 -3.32 -2.08
CA ALA A 29 -13.72 -2.72 -2.41
C ALA A 29 -12.76 -2.64 -1.21
N VAL A 30 -13.29 -2.36 -0.01
CA VAL A 30 -12.52 -2.31 1.23
C VAL A 30 -12.00 -3.70 1.62
N ARG A 31 -12.87 -4.72 1.51
CA ARG A 31 -12.49 -6.12 1.76
C ARG A 31 -11.48 -6.65 0.74
N ALA A 32 -11.64 -6.30 -0.53
CA ALA A 32 -10.72 -6.69 -1.60
C ALA A 32 -9.33 -6.08 -1.40
N LEU A 33 -9.26 -4.81 -1.02
CA LEU A 33 -8.00 -4.15 -0.68
C LEU A 33 -7.34 -4.80 0.54
N ALA A 34 -8.10 -5.10 1.60
CA ALA A 34 -7.56 -5.79 2.76
C ALA A 34 -6.99 -7.17 2.42
N GLY A 35 -7.71 -7.97 1.62
CA GLY A 35 -7.20 -9.26 1.14
C GLY A 35 -5.90 -9.11 0.35
N THR A 36 -5.86 -8.16 -0.57
CA THR A 36 -4.66 -7.85 -1.38
C THR A 36 -3.45 -7.47 -0.52
N MET A 37 -3.66 -6.60 0.48
CA MET A 37 -2.60 -6.15 1.38
C MET A 37 -2.13 -7.26 2.33
N MET A 38 -3.06 -8.03 2.92
CA MET A 38 -2.69 -9.17 3.75
C MET A 38 -1.85 -10.19 2.98
N ASP A 39 -2.25 -10.54 1.76
CA ASP A 39 -1.51 -11.51 0.93
C ASP A 39 -0.10 -11.03 0.61
N ALA A 40 0.07 -9.74 0.26
CA ALA A 40 1.37 -9.14 -0.01
C ALA A 40 2.27 -9.10 1.23
N TRP A 41 1.74 -8.70 2.39
CA TRP A 41 2.50 -8.69 3.65
C TRP A 41 2.91 -10.10 4.08
N CYS A 42 2.02 -11.08 3.96
CA CYS A 42 2.34 -12.47 4.25
C CYS A 42 3.38 -13.05 3.26
N ALA A 43 3.31 -12.71 1.97
CA ALA A 43 4.30 -13.12 0.97
C ALA A 43 5.69 -12.57 1.31
N PHE A 44 5.75 -11.29 1.66
CA PHE A 44 6.98 -10.64 2.09
C PHE A 44 7.55 -11.28 3.35
N ALA A 45 6.73 -11.49 4.39
CA ALA A 45 7.17 -12.13 5.63
C ALA A 45 7.76 -13.54 5.42
N ARG A 46 7.22 -14.29 4.45
CA ARG A 46 7.69 -15.65 4.14
C ARG A 46 8.96 -15.70 3.30
N SER A 47 9.14 -14.75 2.37
CA SER A 47 10.12 -14.90 1.28
C SER A 47 10.97 -13.67 0.98
N GLY A 48 10.68 -12.53 1.62
CA GLY A 48 11.26 -11.23 1.28
C GLY A 48 10.69 -10.60 0.00
N ASP A 49 9.73 -11.25 -0.67
CA ASP A 49 9.10 -10.76 -1.90
C ASP A 49 7.58 -10.58 -1.69
N PRO A 50 7.04 -9.35 -1.80
CA PRO A 50 5.62 -9.09 -1.61
C PRO A 50 4.76 -9.45 -2.82
N LYS A 51 5.35 -9.96 -3.92
CA LYS A 51 4.59 -10.33 -5.11
C LYS A 51 3.57 -11.43 -4.80
N THR A 52 2.41 -11.32 -5.44
CA THR A 52 1.35 -12.34 -5.38
C THR A 52 0.82 -12.60 -6.79
N GLY A 53 -0.08 -13.57 -6.96
CA GLY A 53 -0.74 -13.79 -8.24
C GLY A 53 -1.56 -12.58 -8.73
N GLN A 54 -1.96 -11.70 -7.81
CA GLN A 54 -2.76 -10.50 -8.10
C GLN A 54 -1.91 -9.22 -8.20
N LEU A 55 -0.69 -9.23 -7.65
CA LEU A 55 0.09 -8.02 -7.43
C LEU A 55 1.55 -8.22 -7.84
N VAL A 56 1.94 -7.56 -8.93
CA VAL A 56 3.34 -7.51 -9.37
C VAL A 56 4.01 -6.35 -8.67
N TRP A 57 4.82 -6.62 -7.65
CA TRP A 57 5.57 -5.61 -6.92
C TRP A 57 7.04 -5.68 -7.28
N GLN A 58 7.53 -4.71 -8.06
CA GLN A 58 8.95 -4.65 -8.42
C GLN A 58 9.76 -4.03 -7.28
N PRO A 59 11.00 -4.50 -7.02
CA PRO A 59 11.89 -3.86 -6.08
C PRO A 59 12.09 -2.38 -6.39
N TYR A 60 12.13 -1.55 -5.35
CA TYR A 60 12.43 -0.14 -5.49
C TYR A 60 13.90 0.05 -5.90
N THR A 61 14.16 0.97 -6.84
CA THR A 61 15.52 1.41 -7.19
C THR A 61 15.61 2.92 -7.17
N GLN A 62 16.78 3.47 -6.86
CA GLN A 62 16.99 4.92 -6.85
C GLN A 62 16.87 5.58 -8.23
N THR A 63 17.01 4.80 -9.30
CA THR A 63 16.93 5.29 -10.68
C THR A 63 15.49 5.34 -11.20
N ALA A 64 14.70 4.28 -10.94
CA ALA A 64 13.34 4.19 -11.47
C ALA A 64 12.28 4.68 -10.49
N ARG A 65 12.56 4.57 -9.18
CA ARG A 65 11.73 5.01 -8.04
C ARG A 65 10.25 4.62 -8.14
N LYS A 66 9.95 3.52 -8.83
CA LYS A 66 8.57 3.05 -9.00
C LYS A 66 8.00 2.64 -7.65
N THR A 67 6.76 3.01 -7.41
CA THR A 67 6.10 2.79 -6.12
C THR A 67 4.80 2.03 -6.32
N MET A 68 4.56 1.01 -5.51
CA MET A 68 3.27 0.32 -5.47
C MET A 68 2.21 1.26 -4.91
N ARG A 69 1.11 1.45 -5.65
CA ARG A 69 -0.08 2.14 -5.16
C ARG A 69 -1.09 1.11 -4.68
N LEU A 70 -1.53 1.26 -3.44
CA LEU A 70 -2.54 0.42 -2.81
C LEU A 70 -3.82 1.24 -2.66
N GLY A 71 -4.93 0.75 -3.22
CA GLY A 71 -6.19 1.46 -3.25
C GLY A 71 -7.27 0.66 -3.97
N ARG A 72 -8.30 1.34 -4.48
CA ARG A 72 -9.36 0.67 -5.29
C ARG A 72 -8.78 -0.09 -6.47
N GLU A 73 -7.73 0.47 -7.07
CA GLU A 73 -6.90 -0.18 -8.07
C GLU A 73 -5.47 -0.26 -7.53
N CYS A 74 -4.96 -1.48 -7.43
CA CYS A 74 -3.60 -1.73 -6.99
C CYS A 74 -2.67 -1.88 -8.20
N GLY A 75 -1.46 -1.34 -8.12
CA GLY A 75 -0.46 -1.54 -9.16
C GLY A 75 0.78 -0.68 -9.04
N MET A 76 1.82 -1.07 -9.77
CA MET A 76 3.04 -0.28 -9.89
C MET A 76 2.73 1.07 -10.54
N GLY A 77 3.05 2.16 -9.83
CA GLY A 77 3.03 3.51 -10.32
C GLY A 77 4.43 4.02 -10.69
N PRO A 78 4.51 5.18 -11.38
CA PRO A 78 5.76 5.91 -11.52
C PRO A 78 6.21 6.45 -10.15
N GLU A 79 7.36 7.11 -10.14
CA GLU A 79 7.82 7.87 -8.99
C GLU A 79 6.74 8.86 -8.52
N PRO A 80 6.29 8.75 -7.25
CA PRO A 80 5.39 9.74 -6.68
C PRO A 80 6.20 10.95 -6.20
N PHE A 81 5.64 12.16 -6.38
CA PHE A 81 6.15 13.40 -5.79
C PHE A 81 7.61 13.74 -6.16
N ALA A 82 8.00 13.51 -7.42
CA ALA A 82 9.37 13.75 -7.89
C ALA A 82 9.81 15.22 -7.69
N VAL A 83 8.90 16.17 -7.99
CA VAL A 83 9.18 17.62 -7.84
C VAL A 83 9.40 17.98 -6.37
N GLU A 84 8.54 17.50 -5.48
CA GLU A 84 8.66 17.74 -4.05
C GLU A 84 9.95 17.16 -3.49
N ARG A 85 10.32 15.94 -3.92
CA ARG A 85 11.58 15.31 -3.54
C ARG A 85 12.78 16.14 -3.97
N GLU A 86 12.83 16.61 -5.22
CA GLU A 86 13.94 17.41 -5.74
C GLU A 86 14.15 18.71 -4.94
N VAL A 87 13.05 19.30 -4.44
CA VAL A 87 13.11 20.50 -3.59
C VAL A 87 13.57 20.17 -2.16
N LEU A 88 13.16 19.04 -1.60
CA LEU A 88 13.41 18.68 -0.19
C LEU A 88 14.73 17.93 0.07
N GLU A 89 15.17 17.08 -0.86
CA GLU A 89 16.39 16.26 -0.74
C GLU A 89 17.64 17.08 -0.36
N PRO A 90 17.89 18.29 -0.89
CA PRO A 90 19.06 19.09 -0.50
C PRO A 90 19.10 19.54 0.97
N TYR A 91 17.97 19.43 1.68
CA TYR A 91 17.82 19.86 3.08
C TYR A 91 17.69 18.69 4.07
N CYS A 92 17.78 17.44 3.60
CA CYS A 92 17.68 16.23 4.41
C CYS A 92 19.03 15.61 4.73
#